data_AF-A0A3C1ZCG8-F1
#
_entry.id   AF-A0A3C1ZCG8-F1
#
_cell.length_a   1.000
_cell.length_b   1.000
_cell.length_c   1.000
_cell.angle_alpha   90.00
_cell.angle_beta   90.00
_cell.angle_gamma   90.00
#
_symmetry.space_group_name_H-M   'P 1'
#
loop_
_entity.id
_entity.type
_entity.pdbx_description
1 polymer ?
#
loop_
_entity_poly.entity_id
_entity_poly.type
_entity_poly.pdbx_seq_one_letter_code
_entity_poly.pdbx_strand_id
1 'polypeptide(L)'
;MLGACGDAAQKGEQAAHDLIAAWGDTTAMRQVVDRLEQEREALTWPWQRSALDRAFSRPLLATGRDSLVQAAYIVTLSPDEFAEVKVGAMVDAFLRGESLKPLGESYEYLNIIHWLGRTLGREQVVETFDRRIDSAANALPVADQMKLYSLSCTPAVLGAALAEDAGRPDADKADIARRIELLRDLYSADDFAAFEQSYRQTLKTEP
;
A
#
# COMPACT_ATOMS: atom_id res chain seq x y z
N MET A 1 20.41 2.66 33.60
CA MET A 1 19.30 2.17 32.75
C MET A 1 18.35 3.29 32.32
N LEU A 2 17.82 4.14 33.22
CA LEU A 2 16.87 5.20 32.86
C LEU A 2 17.42 6.27 31.89
N GLY A 3 18.69 6.68 32.02
CA GLY A 3 19.28 7.72 31.16
C GLY A 3 19.39 7.34 29.68
N ALA A 4 19.69 6.08 29.36
CA ALA A 4 19.83 5.61 27.98
C ALA A 4 18.48 5.35 27.28
N CYS A 5 17.39 5.27 28.05
CA CYS A 5 16.03 5.26 27.52
C CYS A 5 15.57 6.69 27.17
N GLY A 6 15.90 7.65 28.03
CA GLY A 6 15.60 9.07 27.80
C GLY A 6 16.26 9.63 26.54
N ASP A 7 17.54 9.30 26.30
CA ASP A 7 18.26 9.74 25.10
C ASP A 7 17.64 9.19 23.81
N ALA A 8 17.35 7.89 23.75
CA ALA A 8 16.71 7.26 22.59
C ALA A 8 15.32 7.85 22.31
N ALA A 9 14.53 8.10 23.36
CA ALA A 9 13.22 8.73 23.22
C ALA A 9 13.33 10.18 22.71
N GLN A 10 14.28 10.97 23.23
CA GLN A 10 14.49 12.35 22.79
C GLN A 10 14.90 12.42 21.31
N LYS A 11 15.75 11.51 20.85
CA LYS A 11 16.13 11.40 19.44
C LYS A 11 14.94 11.03 18.55
N GLY A 12 14.11 10.09 18.99
CA GLY A 12 12.88 9.74 18.28
C GLY A 12 11.91 10.91 18.15
N GLU A 13 11.66 11.63 19.24
CA GLU A 13 10.80 12.82 19.25
C GLU A 13 11.34 13.94 18.36
N GLN A 14 12.64 14.21 18.41
CA GLN A 14 13.28 15.19 17.53
C GLN A 14 13.15 14.80 16.05
N ALA A 15 13.38 13.53 15.72
CA ALA A 15 13.23 13.05 14.35
C ALA A 15 11.78 13.19 13.83
N ALA A 16 10.78 13.01 14.70
CA ALA A 16 9.38 13.23 14.34
C ALA A 16 9.11 14.70 13.99
N HIS A 17 9.61 15.63 14.82
CA HIS A 17 9.47 17.06 14.57
C HIS A 17 10.21 17.49 13.29
N ASP A 18 11.41 16.96 13.07
CA ASP A 18 12.17 17.24 11.86
C ASP A 18 11.45 16.70 10.61
N LEU A 19 10.83 15.52 10.69
CA LEU A 19 10.04 14.98 9.57
C LEU A 19 8.82 15.84 9.27
N ILE A 20 8.13 16.33 10.30
CA ILE A 20 6.99 17.26 10.14
C ILE A 20 7.47 18.56 9.49
N ALA A 21 8.61 19.09 9.91
CA ALA A 21 9.18 20.33 9.35
C ALA A 21 9.66 20.16 7.91
N ALA A 22 10.21 18.99 7.57
CA ALA A 22 10.66 18.64 6.24
C ALA A 22 9.51 18.27 5.28
N TRP A 23 8.27 18.22 5.76
CA TRP A 23 7.15 17.66 5.01
C TRP A 23 6.90 18.37 3.68
N GLY A 24 6.99 17.62 2.57
CA GLY A 24 6.88 18.14 1.21
C GLY A 24 8.23 18.31 0.50
N ASP A 25 9.35 18.32 1.24
CA ASP A 25 10.69 18.21 0.68
C ASP A 25 11.16 16.75 0.76
N THR A 26 11.03 16.06 -0.37
CA THR A 26 11.38 14.63 -0.49
C THR A 26 12.82 14.31 -0.07
N THR A 27 13.78 15.21 -0.31
CA THR A 27 15.18 14.98 0.05
C THR A 27 15.38 15.14 1.55
N ALA A 28 14.84 16.21 2.13
CA ALA A 28 14.92 16.45 3.56
C ALA A 28 14.19 15.35 4.37
N MET A 29 13.02 14.92 3.90
CA MET A 29 12.28 13.80 4.51
C MET A 29 13.11 12.52 4.55
N ARG A 30 13.78 12.18 3.43
CA ARG A 30 14.63 11.00 3.35
C ARG A 30 15.82 11.07 4.31
N GLN A 31 16.48 12.23 4.38
CA GLN A 31 17.59 12.45 5.30
C GLN A 31 17.18 12.26 6.78
N VAL A 32 15.97 12.69 7.15
CA VAL A 32 15.45 12.47 8.51
C VAL A 32 15.28 10.98 8.80
N VAL A 33 14.72 10.22 7.86
CA VAL A 33 14.52 8.77 8.01
C VAL A 33 15.85 8.01 8.04
N ASP A 34 16.80 8.36 7.17
CA ASP A 34 18.13 7.73 7.15
C ASP A 34 18.87 7.95 8.47
N ARG A 35 18.80 9.17 9.02
CA ARG A 35 19.38 9.48 10.33
C ARG A 35 18.68 8.72 11.46
N LEU A 36 17.35 8.60 11.43
CA LEU A 36 16.62 7.80 12.42
C LEU A 36 17.05 6.33 12.38
N GLU A 37 17.28 5.77 11.19
CA GLU A 37 17.76 4.40 11.04
C GLU A 37 19.17 4.24 11.63
N GLN A 38 20.08 5.17 11.35
CA GLN A 38 21.43 5.17 11.94
C GLN A 38 21.38 5.21 13.47
N GLU A 39 20.50 6.05 14.04
CA GLU A 39 20.29 6.09 15.49
C GLU A 39 19.74 4.77 16.01
N ARG A 40 18.79 4.14 15.29
CA ARG A 40 18.22 2.83 15.65
C ARG A 40 19.27 1.71 15.62
N GLU A 41 20.13 1.69 14.60
CA GLU A 41 21.21 0.71 14.44
C GLU A 41 22.29 0.86 15.53
N ALA A 42 22.59 2.08 15.95
CA ALA A 42 23.52 2.36 17.04
C ALA A 42 23.03 1.86 18.42
N LEU A 43 21.73 1.59 18.57
CA LEU A 43 21.16 1.10 19.83
C LEU A 43 21.40 -0.40 20.00
N THR A 44 22.00 -0.75 21.13
CA THR A 44 22.33 -2.15 21.49
C THR A 44 21.10 -2.94 21.92
N TRP A 45 20.19 -2.32 22.68
CA TRP A 45 19.12 -3.06 23.34
C TRP A 45 17.76 -2.88 22.66
N PRO A 46 16.96 -3.96 22.52
CA PRO A 46 15.64 -3.89 21.88
C PRO A 46 14.71 -2.84 22.50
N TRP A 47 14.73 -2.69 23.83
CA TRP A 47 13.88 -1.73 24.53
C TRP A 47 14.25 -0.27 24.23
N GLN A 48 15.50 0.02 23.85
CA GLN A 48 15.91 1.37 23.42
C GLN A 48 15.32 1.66 22.04
N ARG A 49 15.39 0.70 21.12
CA ARG A 49 14.79 0.82 19.78
C ARG A 49 13.30 1.06 19.89
N SER A 50 12.60 0.27 20.73
CA SER A 50 11.18 0.49 21.01
C SER A 50 10.88 1.85 21.65
N ALA A 51 11.79 2.41 22.47
CA ALA A 51 11.61 3.74 23.03
C ALA A 51 11.76 4.83 21.94
N LEU A 52 12.76 4.71 21.07
CA LEU A 52 12.97 5.57 19.91
C LEU A 52 11.78 5.53 18.95
N ASP A 53 11.34 4.34 18.54
CA ASP A 53 10.23 4.17 17.59
C ASP A 53 8.90 4.70 18.14
N ARG A 54 8.62 4.46 19.43
CA ARG A 54 7.41 5.02 20.06
C ARG A 54 7.46 6.54 20.16
N ALA A 55 8.61 7.10 20.52
CA ALA A 55 8.78 8.54 20.61
C ALA A 55 8.72 9.22 19.24
N PHE A 56 9.19 8.54 18.19
CA PHE A 56 9.05 9.00 16.81
C PHE A 56 7.59 8.96 16.32
N SER A 57 6.88 7.85 16.54
CA SER A 57 5.51 7.71 16.02
C SER A 57 4.51 8.61 16.74
N ARG A 58 4.68 8.86 18.05
CA ARG A 58 3.67 9.55 18.87
C ARG A 58 3.31 10.96 18.35
N PRO A 59 4.25 11.88 18.04
CA PRO A 59 3.92 13.19 17.50
C PRO A 59 3.23 13.13 16.14
N LEU A 60 3.66 12.22 15.27
CA LEU A 60 3.08 12.03 13.93
C LEU A 60 1.62 11.58 14.03
N LEU A 61 1.33 10.61 14.90
CA LEU A 61 -0.03 10.13 15.17
C LEU A 61 -0.92 11.22 15.77
N ALA A 62 -0.36 12.09 16.63
CA ALA A 62 -1.10 13.18 17.26
C ALA A 62 -1.50 14.30 16.29
N THR A 63 -0.90 14.37 15.09
CA THR A 63 -1.26 15.40 14.10
C THR A 63 -2.66 15.23 13.50
N GLY A 64 -3.20 14.01 13.52
CA GLY A 64 -4.44 13.67 12.83
C GLY A 64 -4.36 13.78 11.30
N ARG A 65 -3.17 13.98 10.72
CA ARG A 65 -2.96 14.01 9.26
C ARG A 65 -2.66 12.60 8.78
N ASP A 66 -3.54 12.04 7.96
CA ASP A 66 -3.45 10.64 7.52
C ASP A 66 -2.11 10.27 6.88
N SER A 67 -1.51 11.18 6.12
CA SER A 67 -0.23 10.96 5.46
C SER A 67 0.96 10.93 6.44
N LEU A 68 0.94 11.73 7.51
CA LEU A 68 1.94 11.64 8.59
C LEU A 68 1.75 10.38 9.43
N VAL A 69 0.50 9.98 9.65
CA VAL A 69 0.16 8.71 10.29
C VAL A 69 0.70 7.54 9.47
N GLN A 70 0.52 7.55 8.14
CA GLN A 70 1.10 6.51 7.27
C GLN A 70 2.62 6.52 7.30
N ALA A 71 3.27 7.70 7.28
CA ALA A 71 4.71 7.79 7.38
C ALA A 71 5.25 7.17 8.68
N ALA A 72 4.58 7.39 9.81
CA ALA A 72 4.94 6.76 11.08
C ALA A 72 4.92 5.23 10.99
N TYR A 73 3.86 4.66 10.40
CA TYR A 73 3.74 3.22 10.21
C TYR A 73 4.79 2.66 9.25
N ILE A 74 5.01 3.31 8.10
CA ILE A 74 6.01 2.89 7.10
C ILE A 74 7.43 2.88 7.66
N VAL A 75 7.75 3.79 8.59
CA VAL A 75 9.10 3.94 9.14
C VAL A 75 9.36 3.04 10.37
N THR A 76 8.32 2.73 11.15
CA THR A 76 8.49 2.03 12.44
C THR A 76 8.04 0.59 12.46
N LEU A 77 7.12 0.19 11.57
CA LEU A 77 6.70 -1.20 11.47
C LEU A 77 7.63 -1.96 10.53
N SER A 78 7.83 -3.25 10.80
CA SER A 78 8.39 -4.13 9.79
C SER A 78 7.47 -4.20 8.56
N PRO A 79 7.99 -4.57 7.37
CA PRO A 79 7.15 -4.74 6.17
C PRO A 79 5.93 -5.65 6.39
N ASP A 80 6.11 -6.75 7.13
CA ASP A 80 5.03 -7.69 7.42
C ASP A 80 3.99 -7.12 8.40
N GLU A 81 4.43 -6.46 9.47
CA GLU A 81 3.52 -5.80 10.42
C GLU A 81 2.72 -4.67 9.75
N PHE A 82 3.38 -3.89 8.89
CA PHE A 82 2.71 -2.85 8.10
C PHE A 82 1.64 -3.47 7.19
N ALA A 83 2.01 -4.48 6.41
CA ALA A 83 1.09 -5.15 5.51
C ALA A 83 -0.09 -5.78 6.27
N GLU A 84 0.14 -6.40 7.43
CA GLU A 84 -0.93 -6.98 8.24
C GLU A 84 -1.90 -5.91 8.77
N VAL A 85 -1.39 -4.82 9.34
CA VAL A 85 -2.22 -3.73 9.87
C VAL A 85 -3.05 -3.06 8.78
N LYS A 86 -2.52 -2.96 7.56
CA LYS A 86 -3.16 -2.21 6.46
C LYS A 86 -4.01 -3.06 5.55
N VAL A 87 -3.52 -4.22 5.14
CA VAL A 87 -4.25 -5.15 4.27
C VAL A 87 -5.27 -5.95 5.06
N GLY A 88 -4.93 -6.42 6.26
CA GLY A 88 -5.85 -7.18 7.10
C GLY A 88 -7.14 -6.40 7.35
N ALA A 89 -7.04 -5.12 7.68
CA ALA A 89 -8.19 -4.24 7.87
C ALA A 89 -9.04 -4.05 6.60
N MET A 90 -8.41 -3.89 5.43
CA MET A 90 -9.10 -3.74 4.14
C MET A 90 -9.86 -5.02 3.76
N VAL A 91 -9.21 -6.17 3.93
CA VAL A 91 -9.77 -7.50 3.63
C VAL A 91 -10.92 -7.82 4.59
N ASP A 92 -10.74 -7.55 5.88
CA ASP A 92 -11.77 -7.75 6.89
C ASP A 92 -13.03 -6.89 6.64
N ALA A 93 -12.85 -5.63 6.24
CA ALA A 93 -13.96 -4.75 5.87
C ALA A 93 -14.69 -5.26 4.62
N PHE A 94 -13.93 -5.72 3.61
CA PHE A 94 -14.46 -6.35 2.41
C PHE A 94 -15.31 -7.59 2.74
N LEU A 95 -14.79 -8.51 3.55
CA LEU A 95 -15.47 -9.75 3.92
C LEU A 95 -16.74 -9.53 4.73
N ARG A 96 -16.84 -8.42 5.48
CA ARG A 96 -18.05 -8.04 6.21
C ARG A 96 -19.12 -7.37 5.34
N GLY A 97 -18.88 -7.19 4.04
CA GLY A 97 -19.79 -6.51 3.13
C GLY A 97 -19.95 -5.02 3.45
N GLU A 98 -19.00 -4.46 4.21
CA GLU A 98 -18.92 -3.02 4.42
C GLU A 98 -18.56 -2.36 3.08
N SER A 99 -19.06 -1.15 2.87
CA SER A 99 -18.83 -0.43 1.61
C SER A 99 -17.34 -0.35 1.30
N LEU A 100 -16.98 -0.66 0.04
CA LEU A 100 -15.64 -0.47 -0.52
C LEU A 100 -15.43 0.96 -1.05
N LYS A 101 -16.35 1.89 -0.74
CA LYS A 101 -16.15 3.32 -1.04
C LYS A 101 -14.87 3.89 -0.38
N PRO A 102 -14.50 3.49 0.86
CA PRO A 102 -13.18 3.75 1.43
C PRO A 102 -12.05 3.06 0.68
N LEU A 103 -12.33 2.04 -0.14
CA LEU A 103 -11.39 1.39 -1.09
C LEU A 103 -11.23 2.16 -2.41
N GLY A 104 -12.24 2.91 -2.85
CA GLY A 104 -12.10 3.93 -3.91
C GLY A 104 -11.29 5.15 -3.43
N GLU A 105 -11.54 5.62 -2.19
CA GLU A 105 -10.61 6.50 -1.46
C GLU A 105 -9.27 5.79 -1.18
N SER A 106 -9.25 4.45 -1.24
CA SER A 106 -8.00 3.70 -1.11
C SER A 106 -7.11 3.83 -2.32
N TYR A 107 -7.56 4.32 -3.48
CA TYR A 107 -6.59 4.68 -4.52
C TYR A 107 -5.69 5.84 -4.09
N GLU A 108 -6.27 6.89 -3.52
CA GLU A 108 -5.49 7.98 -2.94
C GLU A 108 -4.65 7.48 -1.77
N TYR A 109 -5.20 6.58 -0.94
CA TYR A 109 -4.47 5.94 0.14
C TYR A 109 -3.28 5.07 -0.31
N LEU A 110 -3.48 4.22 -1.32
CA LEU A 110 -2.47 3.36 -1.94
C LEU A 110 -1.40 4.23 -2.60
N ASN A 111 -1.81 5.27 -3.31
CA ASN A 111 -0.90 6.26 -3.89
C ASN A 111 -0.08 6.98 -2.81
N ILE A 112 -0.68 7.32 -1.66
CA ILE A 112 0.02 7.89 -0.51
C ILE A 112 1.04 6.89 0.03
N ILE A 113 0.66 5.61 0.24
CA ILE A 113 1.59 4.57 0.72
C ILE A 113 2.74 4.37 -0.26
N HIS A 114 2.46 4.28 -1.56
CA HIS A 114 3.47 4.13 -2.61
C HIS A 114 4.39 5.34 -2.68
N TRP A 115 3.84 6.55 -2.66
CA TRP A 115 4.61 7.79 -2.68
C TRP A 115 5.48 7.91 -1.43
N LEU A 116 4.94 7.64 -0.24
CA LEU A 116 5.69 7.65 1.01
C LEU A 116 6.77 6.58 1.03
N GLY A 117 6.47 5.35 0.62
CA GLY A 117 7.43 4.27 0.56
C GLY A 117 8.63 4.63 -0.30
N ARG A 118 8.43 5.19 -1.50
CA ARG A 118 9.52 5.66 -2.35
C ARG A 118 10.26 6.87 -1.75
N THR A 119 9.52 7.86 -1.27
CA THR A 119 10.08 9.11 -0.73
C THR A 119 10.93 8.86 0.50
N LEU A 120 10.47 8.00 1.41
CA LEU A 120 11.14 7.66 2.67
C LEU A 120 12.16 6.53 2.50
N GLY A 121 12.36 6.00 1.29
CA GLY A 121 13.31 4.93 1.00
C GLY A 121 12.95 3.57 1.61
N ARG A 122 11.65 3.29 1.72
CA ARG A 122 11.06 2.06 2.27
C ARG A 122 10.30 1.28 1.20
N GLU A 123 10.90 1.09 0.03
CA GLU A 123 10.29 0.39 -1.11
C GLU A 123 9.94 -1.06 -0.77
N GLN A 124 10.73 -1.73 0.06
CA GLN A 124 10.46 -3.08 0.56
C GLN A 124 9.15 -3.19 1.38
N VAL A 125 8.73 -2.10 2.04
CA VAL A 125 7.44 -2.06 2.75
C VAL A 125 6.30 -2.06 1.74
N VAL A 126 6.45 -1.29 0.66
CA VAL A 126 5.49 -1.24 -0.45
C VAL A 126 5.40 -2.59 -1.16
N GLU A 127 6.52 -3.21 -1.50
CA GLU A 127 6.53 -4.51 -2.17
C GLU A 127 5.83 -5.61 -1.36
N THR A 128 6.05 -5.64 -0.04
CA THR A 128 5.39 -6.62 0.84
C THR A 128 3.90 -6.30 1.01
N PHE A 129 3.55 -5.02 1.11
CA PHE A 129 2.17 -4.56 1.14
C PHE A 129 1.40 -4.97 -0.12
N ASP A 130 1.95 -4.69 -1.31
CA ASP A 130 1.34 -5.04 -2.60
C ASP A 130 1.16 -6.56 -2.71
N ARG A 131 2.19 -7.35 -2.38
CA ARG A 131 2.11 -8.82 -2.38
C ARG A 131 1.01 -9.34 -1.45
N ARG A 132 0.79 -8.69 -0.31
CA ARG A 132 -0.24 -9.09 0.65
C ARG A 132 -1.63 -8.74 0.14
N ILE A 133 -1.81 -7.58 -0.50
CA ILE A 133 -3.06 -7.23 -1.20
C ILE A 133 -3.36 -8.27 -2.26
N ASP A 134 -2.41 -8.58 -3.14
CA ASP A 134 -2.58 -9.56 -4.21
C ASP A 134 -2.94 -10.93 -3.66
N SER A 135 -2.22 -11.39 -2.63
CA SER A 135 -2.49 -12.67 -1.98
C SER A 135 -3.89 -12.72 -1.37
N ALA A 136 -4.34 -11.63 -0.75
CA ALA A 136 -5.65 -11.59 -0.12
C ALA A 136 -6.78 -11.50 -1.18
N ALA A 137 -6.58 -10.70 -2.22
CA ALA A 137 -7.46 -10.64 -3.37
C ALA A 137 -7.62 -12.02 -4.00
N ASN A 138 -6.51 -12.72 -4.25
CA ASN A 138 -6.52 -14.05 -4.86
C ASN A 138 -7.22 -15.14 -4.02
N ALA A 139 -7.38 -14.94 -2.71
CA ALA A 139 -8.10 -15.87 -1.83
C ALA A 139 -9.63 -15.68 -1.87
N LEU A 140 -10.14 -14.59 -2.45
CA LEU A 140 -11.57 -14.31 -2.55
C LEU A 140 -12.24 -15.18 -3.64
N PRO A 141 -13.56 -15.42 -3.58
CA PRO A 141 -14.31 -15.93 -4.73
C PRO A 141 -14.17 -15.03 -5.96
N VAL A 142 -14.18 -15.60 -7.17
CA VAL A 142 -13.91 -14.85 -8.43
C VAL A 142 -14.82 -13.62 -8.60
N ALA A 143 -16.11 -13.72 -8.22
CA ALA A 143 -17.03 -12.59 -8.29
C ALA A 143 -16.60 -11.40 -7.40
N ASP A 144 -16.02 -11.72 -6.24
CA ASP A 144 -15.56 -10.74 -5.26
C ASP A 144 -14.18 -10.18 -5.63
N GLN A 145 -13.32 -10.99 -6.25
CA GLN A 145 -12.09 -10.51 -6.90
C GLN A 145 -12.39 -9.44 -7.95
N MET A 146 -13.38 -9.68 -8.82
CA MET A 146 -13.72 -8.74 -9.90
C MET A 146 -14.31 -7.44 -9.37
N LYS A 147 -15.08 -7.49 -8.26
CA LYS A 147 -15.53 -6.27 -7.55
C LYS A 147 -14.36 -5.47 -6.97
N LEU A 148 -13.34 -6.16 -6.44
CA LEU A 148 -12.18 -5.48 -5.89
C LEU A 148 -11.37 -4.81 -7.01
N TYR A 149 -11.07 -5.54 -8.09
CA TYR A 149 -10.33 -5.01 -9.24
C TYR A 149 -11.05 -3.87 -9.96
N SER A 150 -12.38 -3.92 -10.08
CA SER A 150 -13.14 -2.83 -10.71
C SER A 150 -13.11 -1.52 -9.91
N LEU A 151 -12.79 -1.60 -8.62
CA LEU A 151 -12.63 -0.44 -7.73
C LEU A 151 -11.17 0.00 -7.58
N SER A 152 -10.22 -0.91 -7.76
CA SER A 152 -8.78 -0.71 -7.54
C SER A 152 -7.94 -0.63 -8.82
N CYS A 153 -8.57 -0.69 -9.99
CA CYS A 153 -7.92 -0.59 -11.30
C CYS A 153 -8.75 0.30 -12.23
N THR A 154 -8.13 1.12 -13.09
CA THR A 154 -8.90 1.75 -14.16
C THR A 154 -9.36 0.67 -15.14
N PRO A 155 -10.53 0.80 -15.78
CA PRO A 155 -11.01 -0.19 -16.73
C PRO A 155 -9.98 -0.51 -17.82
N ALA A 156 -9.26 0.50 -18.31
CA ALA A 156 -8.22 0.34 -19.32
C ALA A 156 -7.03 -0.50 -18.82
N VAL A 157 -6.54 -0.26 -17.61
CA VAL A 157 -5.40 -1.02 -17.05
C VAL A 157 -5.80 -2.48 -16.81
N LEU A 158 -7.00 -2.73 -16.31
CA LEU A 158 -7.49 -4.09 -16.10
C LEU A 158 -7.69 -4.84 -17.43
N GLY A 159 -8.11 -4.13 -18.48
CA GLY A 159 -8.22 -4.68 -19.83
C GLY A 159 -6.88 -5.16 -20.35
N ALA A 160 -5.81 -4.36 -20.21
CA ALA A 160 -4.47 -4.76 -20.63
C ALA A 160 -3.97 -5.99 -19.82
N ALA A 161 -4.11 -5.97 -18.49
CA ALA A 161 -3.63 -7.05 -17.64
C ALA A 161 -4.33 -8.40 -17.94
N LEU A 162 -5.65 -8.41 -18.14
CA LEU A 162 -6.37 -9.65 -18.49
C LEU A 162 -6.04 -10.12 -19.91
N ALA A 163 -5.69 -9.21 -20.83
CA ALA A 163 -5.25 -9.57 -22.16
C ALA A 163 -3.88 -10.26 -22.14
N GLU A 164 -2.94 -9.72 -21.36
CA GLU A 164 -1.63 -10.35 -21.13
C GLU A 164 -1.78 -11.75 -20.50
N ASP A 165 -2.68 -11.91 -19.52
CA ASP A 165 -2.94 -13.22 -18.92
C ASP A 165 -3.57 -14.19 -19.94
N ALA A 166 -4.49 -13.71 -20.79
CA ALA A 166 -5.10 -14.51 -21.86
C ALA A 166 -4.11 -14.93 -22.97
N GLY A 167 -3.02 -14.17 -23.14
CA GLY A 167 -1.93 -14.44 -24.06
C GLY A 167 -1.01 -15.58 -23.61
N ARG A 168 -1.03 -15.94 -22.32
CA ARG A 168 -0.14 -16.97 -21.78
C ARG A 168 -0.49 -18.37 -22.31
N PRO A 169 0.52 -19.24 -22.57
CA PRO A 169 0.28 -20.58 -23.12
C PRO A 169 -0.57 -21.49 -22.22
N ASP A 170 -0.53 -21.27 -20.91
CA ASP A 170 -1.23 -22.00 -19.86
C ASP A 170 -2.48 -21.28 -19.34
N ALA A 171 -2.91 -20.21 -20.03
CA ALA A 171 -4.06 -19.42 -19.63
C ALA A 171 -5.35 -20.26 -19.59
N ASP A 172 -6.08 -20.19 -18.47
CA ASP A 172 -7.44 -20.71 -18.38
C ASP A 172 -8.41 -19.73 -19.05
N LYS A 173 -8.60 -19.90 -20.36
CA LYS A 173 -9.47 -19.03 -21.17
C LYS A 173 -10.93 -19.05 -20.71
N ALA A 174 -11.40 -20.12 -20.08
CA ALA A 174 -12.77 -20.20 -19.57
C ALA A 174 -12.92 -19.38 -18.29
N ASP A 175 -11.92 -19.40 -17.41
CA ASP A 175 -11.91 -18.54 -16.23
C ASP A 175 -11.79 -17.06 -16.61
N ILE A 176 -10.93 -16.73 -17.57
CA ILE A 176 -10.79 -15.36 -18.09
C ILE A 176 -12.11 -14.86 -18.70
N ALA A 177 -12.79 -15.69 -19.51
CA ALA A 177 -14.09 -15.33 -20.07
C ALA A 177 -15.13 -15.04 -18.97
N ARG A 178 -15.17 -15.87 -17.93
CA ARG A 178 -16.05 -15.67 -16.76
C ARG A 178 -15.74 -14.35 -16.03
N ARG A 179 -14.46 -14.02 -15.86
CA ARG A 179 -14.02 -12.74 -15.25
C ARG A 179 -14.48 -11.54 -16.07
N ILE A 180 -14.37 -11.61 -17.40
CA ILE A 180 -14.83 -10.55 -18.31
C ILE A 180 -16.35 -10.34 -18.22
N GLU A 181 -17.14 -11.42 -18.15
CA GLU A 181 -18.60 -11.32 -17.99
C GLU A 181 -18.97 -10.65 -16.66
N LEU A 182 -18.31 -11.03 -15.56
CA LEU A 182 -18.53 -10.39 -14.27
C LEU A 182 -18.20 -8.88 -14.30
N LEU A 183 -17.13 -8.49 -15.00
CA LEU A 183 -16.80 -7.06 -15.17
C LEU A 183 -17.85 -6.31 -15.99
N ARG A 184 -18.49 -6.96 -16.97
CA ARG A 184 -19.58 -6.38 -17.75
C ARG A 184 -20.79 -6.02 -16.88
N ASP A 185 -21.08 -6.85 -15.88
CA ASP A 185 -22.17 -6.61 -14.94
C ASP A 185 -21.83 -5.53 -13.90
N LEU A 186 -20.54 -5.30 -13.65
CA LEU A 186 -20.06 -4.36 -12.63
C LEU A 186 -19.81 -2.95 -13.18
N TYR A 187 -19.34 -2.83 -14.42
CA TYR A 187 -18.99 -1.55 -15.02
C TYR A 187 -20.20 -0.83 -15.63
N SER A 188 -20.10 0.51 -15.69
CA SER A 188 -20.96 1.28 -16.59
C SER A 188 -20.67 0.89 -18.05
N ALA A 189 -21.59 1.20 -18.96
CA ALA A 189 -21.38 0.91 -20.39
C ALA A 189 -20.11 1.57 -20.95
N ASP A 190 -19.82 2.81 -20.52
CA ASP A 190 -18.65 3.56 -20.95
C ASP A 190 -17.35 2.98 -20.36
N ASP A 191 -17.36 2.61 -19.09
CA ASP A 191 -16.20 1.97 -18.43
C ASP A 191 -15.90 0.60 -19.04
N PHE A 192 -16.94 -0.19 -19.32
CA PHE A 192 -16.76 -1.49 -19.97
C PHE A 192 -16.24 -1.33 -21.40
N ALA A 193 -16.65 -0.30 -22.13
CA ALA A 193 -16.11 0.00 -23.45
C ALA A 193 -14.61 0.36 -23.38
N ALA A 194 -14.18 1.15 -22.39
CA ALA A 194 -12.77 1.47 -22.17
C ALA A 194 -11.94 0.23 -21.82
N PHE A 195 -12.48 -0.65 -20.96
CA PHE A 195 -11.88 -1.96 -20.67
C PHE A 195 -11.72 -2.81 -21.95
N GLU A 196 -12.80 -2.98 -22.71
CA GLU A 196 -12.83 -3.86 -23.88
C GLU A 196 -11.89 -3.37 -24.98
N GLN A 197 -11.80 -2.04 -25.16
CA GLN A 197 -10.85 -1.42 -26.09
C GLN A 197 -9.41 -1.79 -25.72
N SER A 198 -9.02 -1.60 -24.46
CA SER A 198 -7.67 -1.90 -23.98
C SER A 198 -7.33 -3.41 -24.07
N TYR A 199 -8.27 -4.27 -23.69
CA TYR A 199 -8.13 -5.72 -23.78
C TYR A 199 -7.86 -6.19 -25.22
N ARG A 200 -8.67 -5.71 -26.18
CA ARG A 200 -8.50 -6.05 -27.59
C ARG A 200 -7.23 -5.48 -28.22
N GLN A 201 -6.81 -4.28 -27.79
CA GLN A 201 -5.59 -3.67 -28.29
C GLN A 201 -4.37 -4.47 -27.86
N THR A 202 -4.31 -4.87 -26.58
CA THR A 202 -3.19 -5.60 -25.99
C THR A 202 -3.04 -7.00 -26.58
N LEU A 203 -4.14 -7.73 -26.78
CA LEU A 203 -4.14 -9.04 -27.46
C LEU A 203 -3.62 -9.01 -28.90
N LYS A 204 -3.69 -7.86 -29.59
CA LYS A 204 -3.23 -7.74 -30.99
C LYS A 204 -1.73 -7.44 -31.09
N THR A 205 -1.10 -7.07 -30.00
CA THR A 205 0.31 -6.66 -29.94
C THR A 205 1.28 -7.77 -29.55
N GLU A 206 0.78 -8.96 -29.19
CA GLU A 206 1.63 -10.14 -29.00
C GLU A 206 1.91 -10.83 -30.35
N PRO A 207 3.19 -11.10 -30.70
CA PRO A 207 3.59 -11.74 -31.96
C PRO A 207 3.25 -13.23 -32.05
#